data_AF-A0A7R7XC75-F1
#
_entry.id   AF-A0A7R7XC75-F1
#
_cell.length_a   1.000
_cell.length_b   1.000
_cell.length_c   1.000
_cell.angle_alpha   90.00
_cell.angle_beta   90.00
_cell.angle_gamma   90.00
#
_symmetry.space_group_name_H-M   'P 1'
#
loop_
_entity.id
_entity.type
_entity.pdbx_description
1 polymer ?
#
loop_
_entity_poly.entity_id
_entity_poly.type
_entity_poly.pdbx_seq_one_letter_code
_entity_poly.pdbx_strand_id
1 'polypeptide(L)'
;MSVKLLLSKSTVSETPLPYTASPSRLMWEDICLFFRRAWYLPGVILPLTPCNSGDLDELYPSLSNIANLGFHALLSLLQILFLLSIPALIICMIPAFWVFAYIGGIIWANKVLCDRVVNRRPSILVSRYPEVEAPEHKHEHWVFVNGIACGQTWLQNNIDRLGYTFGRKITGVHNPSTGLVFDVIQCLIQRDLSYATQDVRDAYVILRAALLNPRYTKVVLIGHSQGGIEAGLITDWLLDEIPQGHLRKLEVFTFGNAANHFNNPYRTRVDGQKNMSRLTTTQNKQLNEKHDNTILHIEHYANSRDFVSLWGVLNFTNIRNRFMGQVFVRPGSGHMFNQHYLGTMFPLGPDRKVLDSNPFMDTEIDVPGPNPDGSNIPLRMKVKDLSRLWSYRNGGSPEE
;
A
#
# COMPACT_ATOMS: atom_id res chain seq x y z
N MET A 1 -15.39 17.03 8.39
CA MET A 1 -14.94 16.45 7.11
C MET A 1 -15.43 15.01 7.08
N SER A 2 -16.27 14.65 6.10
CA SER A 2 -16.87 13.31 5.99
C SER A 2 -15.86 12.28 5.44
N VAL A 3 -15.98 11.02 5.86
CA VAL A 3 -15.31 9.88 5.20
C VAL A 3 -15.84 9.79 3.77
N LYS A 4 -14.95 9.58 2.80
CA LYS A 4 -15.33 9.43 1.40
C LYS A 4 -14.98 8.01 0.94
N LEU A 5 -15.98 7.30 0.44
CA LEU A 5 -15.75 6.19 -0.49
C LEU A 5 -15.56 6.80 -1.87
N LEU A 6 -14.33 6.78 -2.38
CA LEU A 6 -14.06 7.23 -3.74
C LEU A 6 -14.33 6.05 -4.67
N LEU A 7 -15.56 5.98 -5.19
CA LEU A 7 -15.83 5.23 -6.41
C LEU A 7 -15.23 6.04 -7.56
N SER A 8 -14.43 5.42 -8.44
CA SER A 8 -13.79 6.07 -9.59
C SER A 8 -14.81 6.95 -10.33
N LYS A 9 -14.82 8.25 -10.04
CA LYS A 9 -15.74 9.23 -10.62
C LYS A 9 -14.99 10.52 -10.86
N SER A 10 -15.19 11.03 -12.07
CA SER A 10 -14.53 12.22 -12.60
C SER A 10 -15.08 13.49 -11.94
N THR A 11 -14.19 14.32 -11.40
CA THR A 11 -14.36 15.76 -11.43
C THR A 11 -13.09 16.39 -11.97
N VAL A 12 -13.27 17.22 -13.00
CA VAL A 12 -12.19 17.81 -13.80
C VAL A 12 -11.44 18.87 -12.99
N SER A 13 -10.14 18.64 -12.80
CA SER A 13 -9.09 19.64 -12.63
C SER A 13 -7.77 18.93 -12.92
N GLU A 14 -7.06 19.34 -13.97
CA GLU A 14 -5.79 18.80 -14.49
C GLU A 14 -5.65 17.26 -14.43
N THR A 15 -6.01 16.57 -15.51
CA THR A 15 -5.81 15.12 -15.61
C THR A 15 -4.31 14.79 -15.62
N PRO A 16 -3.79 14.01 -14.64
CA PRO A 16 -2.40 13.57 -14.64
C PRO A 16 -2.07 12.76 -15.91
N LEU A 17 -0.83 12.83 -16.40
CA LEU A 17 -0.40 12.14 -17.64
C LEU A 17 -0.82 10.67 -17.65
N PRO A 18 -1.25 10.09 -18.78
CA PRO A 18 -1.59 8.67 -18.86
C PRO A 18 -0.40 7.79 -18.47
N TYR A 19 -0.65 6.59 -17.95
CA TYR A 19 0.42 5.71 -17.44
C TYR A 19 1.36 5.26 -18.56
N THR A 20 0.86 5.29 -19.80
CA THR A 20 1.61 5.02 -21.02
C THR A 20 2.41 6.22 -21.53
N ALA A 21 2.47 7.33 -20.80
CA ALA A 21 3.34 8.46 -21.16
C ALA A 21 4.82 8.07 -21.04
N SER A 22 5.70 8.85 -21.66
CA SER A 22 7.14 8.59 -21.56
C SER A 22 7.61 8.63 -20.10
N PRO A 23 8.46 7.69 -19.65
CA PRO A 23 8.92 7.62 -18.25
C PRO A 23 9.52 8.93 -17.73
N SER A 24 10.26 9.66 -18.56
CA SER A 24 10.84 10.96 -18.17
C SER A 24 9.81 12.03 -17.86
N ARG A 25 8.66 12.04 -18.56
CA ARG A 25 7.55 12.95 -18.30
C ARG A 25 6.77 12.55 -17.05
N LEU A 26 6.53 11.26 -16.86
CA LEU A 26 5.91 10.73 -15.64
C LEU A 26 6.74 11.14 -14.42
N MET A 27 8.04 10.83 -14.45
CA MET A 27 8.98 11.17 -13.39
C MET A 27 9.02 12.68 -13.12
N TRP A 28 9.03 13.52 -14.16
CA TRP A 28 8.97 14.97 -13.97
C TRP A 28 7.67 15.44 -13.31
N GLU A 29 6.51 14.95 -13.76
CA GLU A 29 5.23 15.29 -13.14
C GLU A 29 5.16 14.86 -11.68
N ASP A 30 5.68 13.67 -11.38
CA ASP A 30 5.68 13.07 -10.06
C ASP A 30 6.66 13.76 -9.10
N ILE A 31 7.79 14.26 -9.60
CA ILE A 31 8.69 15.19 -8.89
C ILE A 31 7.96 16.51 -8.62
N CYS A 32 7.29 17.10 -9.60
CA CYS A 32 6.51 18.32 -9.39
C CYS A 32 5.38 18.10 -8.39
N LEU A 33 4.73 16.93 -8.40
CA LEU A 33 3.68 16.56 -7.45
C LEU A 33 4.24 16.42 -6.03
N PHE A 34 5.42 15.81 -5.88
CA PHE A 34 6.14 15.72 -4.61
C PHE A 34 6.28 17.10 -3.97
N PHE A 35 6.84 18.08 -4.72
CA PHE A 35 7.04 19.44 -4.21
C PHE A 35 5.72 20.18 -3.96
N ARG A 36 4.70 19.99 -4.81
CA ARG A 36 3.35 20.55 -4.59
C ARG A 36 2.70 20.03 -3.30
N ARG A 37 3.06 18.83 -2.85
CA ARG A 37 2.53 18.20 -1.62
C ARG A 37 3.49 18.28 -0.44
N ALA A 38 4.69 18.83 -0.59
CA ALA A 38 5.75 18.81 0.42
C ALA A 38 5.32 19.39 1.79
N TRP A 39 4.33 20.29 1.82
CA TRP A 39 3.75 20.82 3.07
C TRP A 39 3.16 19.73 3.99
N TYR A 40 2.81 18.56 3.45
CA TYR A 40 2.29 17.43 4.22
C TYR A 40 3.38 16.52 4.79
N LEU A 41 4.66 16.71 4.45
CA LEU A 41 5.78 15.87 4.92
C LEU A 41 5.88 15.78 6.45
N PRO A 42 5.69 16.86 7.25
CA PRO A 42 5.64 16.73 8.71
C PRO A 42 4.54 15.77 9.18
N GLY A 43 3.45 15.66 8.42
CA GLY A 43 2.33 14.75 8.67
C GLY A 43 2.64 13.28 8.41
N VAL A 44 3.83 12.92 7.90
CA VAL A 44 4.27 11.52 7.78
C VAL A 44 4.49 10.92 9.17
N ILE A 45 5.16 11.68 10.05
CA ILE A 45 5.45 11.29 11.44
C ILE A 45 4.39 11.79 12.43
N LEU A 46 3.64 12.85 12.09
CA LEU A 46 2.62 13.41 12.97
C LEU A 46 1.22 12.82 12.69
N PRO A 47 0.45 12.49 13.74
CA PRO A 47 0.71 12.78 15.15
C PRO A 47 1.54 11.71 15.89
N LEU A 48 2.44 12.13 16.79
CA LEU A 48 3.23 11.19 17.61
C LEU A 48 2.38 10.37 18.59
N THR A 49 1.18 10.85 18.93
CA THR A 49 0.25 10.22 19.87
C THR A 49 -1.16 10.20 19.31
N PRO A 50 -2.00 9.22 19.69
CA PRO A 50 -1.71 8.14 20.63
C PRO A 50 -0.92 6.98 20.01
N CYS A 51 -0.16 6.27 20.83
CA CYS A 51 0.51 5.01 20.44
C CYS A 51 -0.39 3.82 20.76
N ASN A 52 -1.47 3.66 19.97
CA ASN A 52 -2.53 2.69 20.23
C ASN A 52 -2.07 1.23 20.17
N SER A 53 -0.94 0.93 19.51
CA SER A 53 -0.37 -0.43 19.50
C SER A 53 0.82 -0.59 20.45
N GLY A 54 1.10 0.40 21.31
CA GLY A 54 2.19 0.35 22.27
C GLY A 54 3.55 0.17 21.61
N ASP A 55 4.31 -0.82 22.07
CA ASP A 55 5.68 -1.13 21.61
C ASP A 55 5.76 -1.57 20.14
N LEU A 56 4.63 -1.96 19.53
CA LEU A 56 4.54 -2.29 18.12
C LEU A 56 4.50 -1.05 17.21
N ASP A 57 4.16 0.13 17.74
CA ASP A 57 4.09 1.35 16.94
C ASP A 57 5.51 1.85 16.58
N GLU A 58 5.68 2.30 15.33
CA GLU A 58 6.98 2.68 14.78
C GLU A 58 7.62 3.85 15.53
N LEU A 59 6.82 4.79 16.05
CA LEU A 59 7.30 5.97 16.79
C LEU A 59 7.13 5.83 18.30
N TYR A 60 6.78 4.63 18.81
CA TYR A 60 6.77 4.39 20.25
C TYR A 60 8.16 4.68 20.83
N PRO A 61 8.29 5.38 21.97
CA PRO A 61 9.58 5.86 22.50
C PRO A 61 10.42 4.75 23.16
N SER A 62 10.67 3.66 22.43
CA SER A 62 11.63 2.62 22.80
C SER A 62 13.03 3.00 22.36
N LEU A 63 14.05 2.48 23.05
CA LEU A 63 15.45 2.70 22.67
C LEU A 63 15.74 2.24 21.24
N SER A 64 15.12 1.13 20.80
CA SER A 64 15.29 0.64 19.43
C SER A 64 14.69 1.60 18.40
N ASN A 65 13.49 2.13 18.64
CA ASN A 65 12.84 3.06 17.72
C ASN A 65 13.59 4.41 17.68
N ILE A 66 14.03 4.91 18.84
CA ILE A 66 14.83 6.14 18.92
C ILE A 66 16.15 5.97 18.17
N ALA A 67 16.83 4.84 18.33
CA ALA A 67 18.07 4.54 17.60
C ALA A 67 17.82 4.45 16.08
N ASN A 68 16.73 3.78 15.65
CA ASN A 68 16.36 3.70 14.24
C ASN A 68 16.05 5.09 13.65
N LEU A 69 15.26 5.91 14.36
CA LEU A 69 14.94 7.27 13.95
C LEU A 69 16.20 8.14 13.86
N GLY A 70 17.09 8.07 14.86
CA GLY A 70 18.37 8.77 14.84
C GLY A 70 19.27 8.33 13.69
N PHE A 71 19.33 7.03 13.40
CA PHE A 71 20.07 6.47 12.26
C PHE A 71 19.53 7.00 10.94
N HIS A 72 18.22 6.92 10.70
CA HIS A 72 17.61 7.44 9.48
C HIS A 72 17.75 8.96 9.35
N ALA A 73 17.68 9.73 10.44
CA ALA A 73 17.88 11.17 10.43
C ALA A 73 19.33 11.55 10.06
N LEU A 74 20.32 10.89 10.67
CA LEU A 74 21.74 11.09 10.34
C LEU A 74 22.01 10.71 8.88
N LEU A 75 21.49 9.56 8.45
CA LEU A 75 21.68 9.09 7.08
C LEU A 75 21.04 10.04 6.07
N SER A 76 19.84 10.56 6.36
CA SER A 76 19.17 11.54 5.51
C SER A 76 19.99 12.82 5.36
N LEU A 77 20.59 13.32 6.46
CA LEU A 77 21.48 14.47 6.41
C LEU A 77 22.69 14.19 5.50
N LEU A 78 23.35 13.05 5.67
CA LEU A 78 24.50 12.67 4.85
C LEU A 78 24.13 12.50 3.37
N GLN A 79 22.95 11.94 3.08
CA GLN A 79 22.44 11.77 1.72
C GLN A 79 22.13 13.11 1.04
N ILE A 80 21.54 14.07 1.77
CA ILE A 80 21.31 15.42 1.25
C ILE A 80 22.64 16.11 0.95
N LEU A 81 23.61 16.04 1.88
CA LEU A 81 24.94 16.61 1.66
C LEU A 81 25.64 15.97 0.45
N PHE A 82 25.54 14.65 0.28
CA PHE A 82 26.04 13.95 -0.89
C PHE A 82 25.38 14.44 -2.18
N LEU A 83 24.05 14.54 -2.23
CA LEU A 83 23.33 15.03 -3.42
C LEU A 83 23.72 16.47 -3.78
N LEU A 84 23.91 17.34 -2.77
CA LEU A 84 24.37 18.72 -2.99
C LEU A 84 25.83 18.79 -3.46
N SER A 85 26.66 17.82 -3.08
CA SER A 85 28.05 17.76 -3.51
C SER A 85 28.20 17.44 -5.00
N ILE A 86 27.29 16.67 -5.61
CA ILE A 86 27.40 16.25 -7.00
C ILE A 86 27.42 17.44 -7.98
N PRO A 87 26.46 18.40 -7.94
CA PRO A 87 26.53 19.60 -8.76
C PRO A 87 27.80 20.42 -8.49
N ALA A 88 28.25 20.51 -7.24
CA ALA A 88 29.47 21.25 -6.90
C ALA A 88 30.71 20.61 -7.55
N LEU A 89 30.84 19.29 -7.54
CA LEU A 89 31.94 18.57 -8.21
C LEU A 89 31.92 18.80 -9.73
N ILE A 90 30.73 18.83 -10.33
CA ILE A 90 30.56 19.10 -11.76
C ILE A 90 30.96 20.55 -12.08
N ILE A 91 30.51 21.53 -11.29
CA ILE A 91 30.86 22.95 -11.46
C ILE A 91 32.37 23.16 -11.31
N CYS A 92 33.01 22.46 -10.38
CA CYS A 92 34.46 22.48 -10.18
C CYS A 92 35.25 21.72 -11.26
N MET A 93 34.59 21.19 -12.30
CA MET A 93 35.23 20.48 -13.42
C MET A 93 36.10 19.29 -12.97
N ILE A 94 35.68 18.59 -11.91
CA ILE A 94 36.36 17.37 -11.47
C ILE A 94 36.23 16.31 -12.57
N PRO A 95 37.32 15.58 -12.92
CA PRO A 95 37.26 14.58 -13.97
C PRO A 95 36.18 13.52 -13.70
N ALA A 96 35.40 13.19 -14.73
CA ALA A 96 34.22 12.33 -14.60
C ALA A 96 34.51 10.99 -13.91
N PHE A 97 35.67 10.40 -14.16
CA PHE A 97 36.11 9.17 -13.48
C PHE A 97 36.08 9.30 -11.95
N TRP A 98 36.61 10.39 -11.40
CA TRP A 98 36.63 10.62 -9.95
C TRP A 98 35.24 10.88 -9.40
N VAL A 99 34.38 11.57 -10.16
CA VAL A 99 32.97 11.76 -9.81
C VAL A 99 32.25 10.41 -9.72
N PHE A 100 32.42 9.54 -10.71
CA PHE A 100 31.82 8.20 -10.70
C PHE A 100 32.39 7.32 -9.57
N ALA A 101 33.70 7.37 -9.32
CA ALA A 101 34.32 6.64 -8.22
C ALA A 101 33.79 7.12 -6.85
N TYR A 102 33.62 8.43 -6.67
CA TYR A 102 33.02 9.02 -5.47
C TYR A 102 31.57 8.57 -5.29
N ILE A 103 30.73 8.70 -6.32
CA ILE A 103 29.32 8.27 -6.29
C ILE A 103 29.23 6.78 -5.95
N GLY A 104 29.99 5.93 -6.65
CA GLY A 104 30.02 4.49 -6.41
C GLY A 104 30.47 4.14 -5.00
N GLY A 105 31.52 4.81 -4.49
CA GLY A 105 32.02 4.63 -3.14
C GLY A 105 31.00 5.01 -2.06
N ILE A 106 30.31 6.14 -2.21
CA ILE A 106 29.27 6.57 -1.27
C ILE A 106 28.06 5.65 -1.30
N ILE A 107 27.56 5.29 -2.49
CA ILE A 107 26.43 4.35 -2.63
C ILE A 107 26.79 3.00 -2.00
N TRP A 108 27.98 2.48 -2.25
CA TRP A 108 28.45 1.23 -1.67
C TRP A 108 28.56 1.32 -0.13
N ALA A 109 29.19 2.37 0.40
CA ALA A 109 29.34 2.57 1.84
C ALA A 109 27.97 2.72 2.54
N ASN A 110 27.06 3.49 1.96
CA ASN A 110 25.69 3.66 2.43
C ASN A 110 24.97 2.30 2.47
N LYS A 111 25.05 1.52 1.39
CA LYS A 111 24.45 0.20 1.32
C LYS A 111 24.99 -0.74 2.40
N VAL A 112 26.31 -0.84 2.54
CA VAL A 112 26.95 -1.69 3.56
C VAL A 112 26.53 -1.27 4.97
N LEU A 113 26.43 0.03 5.23
CA LEU A 113 25.98 0.55 6.53
C LEU A 113 24.51 0.16 6.80
N CYS A 114 23.62 0.37 5.83
CA CYS A 114 22.21 0.01 5.97
C CYS A 114 22.02 -1.51 6.17
N ASP A 115 22.71 -2.32 5.37
CA ASP A 115 22.64 -3.79 5.45
C ASP A 115 23.12 -4.32 6.81
N ARG A 116 24.07 -3.64 7.47
CA ARG A 116 24.52 -4.02 8.81
C ARG A 116 23.58 -3.55 9.93
N VAL A 117 23.04 -2.33 9.81
CA VAL A 117 22.30 -1.70 10.90
C VAL A 117 20.82 -2.08 10.86
N VAL A 118 20.16 -1.90 9.70
CA VAL A 118 18.70 -1.97 9.54
C VAL A 118 18.20 -3.11 8.63
N ASN A 119 18.97 -3.53 7.62
CA ASN A 119 18.59 -4.62 6.70
C ASN A 119 19.37 -5.91 6.96
N ARG A 120 19.29 -6.40 8.20
CA ARG A 120 19.88 -7.69 8.56
C ARG A 120 19.21 -8.81 7.75
N ARG A 121 19.76 -10.02 7.76
CA ARG A 121 19.14 -11.19 7.10
C ARG A 121 18.40 -12.06 8.12
N PRO A 122 17.35 -12.80 7.73
CA PRO A 122 16.83 -13.01 6.36
C PRO A 122 15.87 -11.91 5.86
N SER A 123 15.74 -11.73 4.54
CA SER A 123 14.80 -10.74 3.92
C SER A 123 13.34 -11.14 3.99
N ILE A 124 13.03 -12.39 4.36
CA ILE A 124 11.66 -12.87 4.57
C ILE A 124 11.52 -13.18 6.05
N LEU A 125 10.56 -12.53 6.69
CA LEU A 125 10.20 -12.72 8.10
C LEU A 125 8.81 -13.35 8.20
N VAL A 126 8.51 -13.96 9.34
CA VAL A 126 7.18 -14.50 9.65
C VAL A 126 6.71 -13.90 10.96
N SER A 127 5.43 -13.57 11.04
CA SER A 127 4.86 -13.03 12.27
C SER A 127 5.01 -14.01 13.43
N ARG A 128 5.35 -13.50 14.60
CA ARG A 128 5.38 -14.23 15.87
C ARG A 128 3.98 -14.62 16.30
N TYR A 129 2.98 -13.81 15.95
CA TYR A 129 1.58 -14.01 16.32
C TYR A 129 0.68 -14.33 15.11
N PRO A 130 -0.39 -15.13 15.29
CA PRO A 130 -0.65 -15.95 16.49
C PRO A 130 0.48 -16.98 16.68
N GLU A 131 0.75 -17.40 17.91
CA GLU A 131 1.84 -18.37 18.18
C GLU A 131 1.58 -19.71 17.48
N VAL A 132 0.32 -20.16 17.56
CA VAL A 132 -0.18 -21.34 16.88
C VAL A 132 -1.23 -20.91 15.86
N GLU A 133 -1.03 -21.32 14.62
CA GLU A 133 -1.99 -21.08 13.55
C GLU A 133 -3.21 -21.99 13.71
N ALA A 134 -4.40 -21.38 13.76
CA ALA A 134 -5.65 -22.10 13.88
C ALA A 134 -5.86 -23.02 12.66
N PRO A 135 -6.23 -24.30 12.85
CA PRO A 135 -6.39 -25.25 11.75
C PRO A 135 -7.30 -24.76 10.62
N GLU A 136 -8.35 -24.03 10.97
CA GLU A 136 -9.31 -23.41 10.07
C GLU A 136 -8.70 -22.35 9.14
N HIS A 137 -7.54 -21.76 9.46
CA HIS A 137 -6.91 -20.73 8.63
C HIS A 137 -5.75 -21.25 7.77
N LYS A 138 -5.39 -22.54 7.89
CA LYS A 138 -4.24 -23.15 7.18
C LYS A 138 -4.39 -23.24 5.65
N HIS A 139 -5.58 -22.92 5.14
CA HIS A 139 -5.91 -22.83 3.71
C HIS A 139 -5.75 -21.40 3.17
N GLU A 140 -5.35 -20.44 4.00
CA GLU A 140 -5.04 -19.07 3.63
C GLU A 140 -3.52 -18.85 3.64
N HIS A 141 -3.03 -17.95 2.79
CA HIS A 141 -1.64 -17.50 2.84
C HIS A 141 -1.55 -15.98 2.74
N TRP A 142 -0.99 -15.35 3.77
CA TRP A 142 -0.93 -13.89 3.89
C TRP A 142 0.50 -13.39 3.73
N VAL A 143 0.67 -12.43 2.82
CA VAL A 143 1.96 -11.82 2.49
C VAL A 143 1.86 -10.32 2.72
N PHE A 144 2.84 -9.74 3.40
CA PHE A 144 2.96 -8.30 3.66
C PHE A 144 4.25 -7.75 3.04
N VAL A 145 4.16 -6.58 2.42
CA VAL A 145 5.30 -5.85 1.86
C VAL A 145 5.35 -4.44 2.45
N ASN A 146 6.47 -4.09 3.10
CA ASN A 146 6.61 -2.82 3.81
C ASN A 146 6.97 -1.63 2.90
N GLY A 147 6.83 -0.43 3.46
CA GLY A 147 7.27 0.82 2.86
C GLY A 147 8.75 1.15 3.04
N ILE A 148 9.11 2.35 2.60
CA ILE A 148 10.46 2.92 2.74
C ILE A 148 10.86 3.23 4.18
N ALA A 149 12.15 3.46 4.41
CA ALA A 149 12.70 3.80 5.73
C ALA A 149 12.32 2.79 6.83
N CYS A 150 12.07 1.53 6.45
CA CYS A 150 11.66 0.48 7.37
C CYS A 150 12.75 -0.59 7.49
N GLY A 151 13.36 -0.66 8.67
CA GLY A 151 14.28 -1.73 9.04
C GLY A 151 13.55 -3.00 9.48
N GLN A 152 14.30 -4.09 9.66
CA GLN A 152 13.73 -5.38 10.06
C GLN A 152 12.92 -5.35 11.36
N THR A 153 13.34 -4.55 12.34
CA THR A 153 12.61 -4.42 13.60
C THR A 153 11.19 -3.88 13.38
N TRP A 154 11.04 -2.88 12.53
CA TRP A 154 9.74 -2.31 12.21
C TRP A 154 8.91 -3.27 11.34
N LEU A 155 9.53 -3.93 10.35
CA LEU A 155 8.85 -4.98 9.59
C LEU A 155 8.29 -6.08 10.50
N GLN A 156 9.09 -6.58 11.45
CA GLN A 156 8.64 -7.60 12.40
C GLN A 156 7.45 -7.09 13.24
N ASN A 157 7.53 -5.87 13.75
CA ASN A 157 6.43 -5.25 14.49
C ASN A 157 5.18 -5.08 13.61
N ASN A 158 5.32 -4.76 12.32
CA ASN A 158 4.20 -4.64 11.38
C ASN A 158 3.50 -5.98 11.17
N ILE A 159 4.24 -7.05 10.87
CA ILE A 159 3.63 -8.37 10.65
C ILE A 159 3.07 -8.99 11.94
N ASP A 160 3.66 -8.69 13.10
CA ASP A 160 3.10 -9.11 14.39
C ASP A 160 1.81 -8.37 14.70
N ARG A 161 1.78 -7.07 14.43
CA ARG A 161 0.58 -6.26 14.60
C ARG A 161 -0.55 -6.73 13.70
N LEU A 162 -0.24 -7.11 12.45
CA LEU A 162 -1.18 -7.76 11.55
C LEU A 162 -1.65 -9.12 12.07
N GLY A 163 -0.72 -9.93 12.59
CA GLY A 163 -1.03 -11.22 13.21
C GLY A 163 -2.02 -11.10 14.37
N TYR A 164 -1.87 -10.07 15.22
CA TYR A 164 -2.85 -9.73 16.25
C TYR A 164 -4.19 -9.27 15.66
N THR A 165 -4.16 -8.41 14.64
CA THR A 165 -5.39 -7.88 14.02
C THR A 165 -6.25 -8.98 13.45
N PHE A 166 -5.65 -9.88 12.66
CA PHE A 166 -6.38 -10.80 11.80
C PHE A 166 -6.35 -12.24 12.28
N GLY A 167 -5.51 -12.60 13.25
CA GLY A 167 -5.40 -13.97 13.74
C GLY A 167 -4.78 -14.95 12.74
N ARG A 168 -4.03 -14.46 11.74
CA ARG A 168 -3.32 -15.29 10.75
C ARG A 168 -1.82 -15.10 10.87
N LYS A 169 -1.06 -16.14 10.49
CA LYS A 169 0.38 -15.99 10.28
C LYS A 169 0.63 -15.17 9.02
N ILE A 170 1.51 -14.17 9.13
CA ILE A 170 1.82 -13.23 8.05
C ILE A 170 3.27 -13.42 7.63
N THR A 171 3.51 -13.63 6.34
CA THR A 171 4.84 -13.65 5.75
C THR A 171 5.21 -12.23 5.33
N GLY A 172 6.19 -11.62 6.00
CA GLY A 172 6.71 -10.31 5.64
C GLY A 172 7.84 -10.41 4.63
N VAL A 173 7.68 -9.81 3.46
CA VAL A 173 8.75 -9.61 2.48
C VAL A 173 9.37 -8.25 2.72
N HIS A 174 10.66 -8.24 3.10
CA HIS A 174 11.37 -7.02 3.45
C HIS A 174 11.76 -6.25 2.20
N ASN A 175 11.15 -5.08 2.01
CA ASN A 175 11.68 -4.01 1.15
C ASN A 175 12.81 -3.30 1.92
N PRO A 176 14.10 -3.54 1.59
CA PRO A 176 15.22 -3.06 2.37
C PRO A 176 15.43 -1.56 2.21
N SER A 177 15.64 -0.84 3.31
CA SER A 177 15.88 0.61 3.26
C SER A 177 17.34 0.94 3.00
N THR A 178 17.58 1.84 2.06
CA THR A 178 18.88 2.48 1.83
C THR A 178 18.96 3.86 2.48
N GLY A 179 17.99 4.22 3.32
CA GLY A 179 17.83 5.53 3.93
C GLY A 179 16.76 6.36 3.23
N LEU A 180 16.05 7.18 4.00
CA LEU A 180 14.81 7.85 3.56
C LEU A 180 14.96 8.61 2.23
N VAL A 181 16.06 9.35 2.03
CA VAL A 181 16.23 10.17 0.82
C VAL A 181 16.46 9.29 -0.41
N PHE A 182 17.33 8.29 -0.29
CA PHE A 182 17.58 7.35 -1.38
C PHE A 182 16.37 6.46 -1.65
N ASP A 183 15.60 6.08 -0.63
CA ASP A 183 14.38 5.33 -0.80
C ASP A 183 13.30 6.15 -1.54
N VAL A 184 13.17 7.46 -1.28
CA VAL A 184 12.26 8.33 -2.06
C VAL A 184 12.68 8.37 -3.54
N ILE A 185 13.98 8.43 -3.83
CA ILE A 185 14.49 8.37 -5.22
C ILE A 185 14.18 7.01 -5.85
N GLN A 186 14.43 5.91 -5.13
CA GLN A 186 14.10 4.57 -5.58
C GLN A 186 12.60 4.41 -5.84
N CYS A 187 11.76 4.96 -4.98
CA CYS A 187 10.30 4.96 -5.10
C CYS A 187 9.85 5.62 -6.41
N LEU A 188 10.39 6.80 -6.75
CA LEU A 188 10.17 7.45 -8.06
C LEU A 188 10.61 6.55 -9.22
N ILE A 189 11.80 5.94 -9.13
CA ILE A 189 12.32 5.07 -10.18
C ILE A 189 11.42 3.84 -10.38
N GLN A 190 11.06 3.13 -9.30
CA GLN A 190 10.16 1.98 -9.36
C GLN A 190 8.82 2.35 -9.97
N ARG A 191 8.23 3.46 -9.53
CA ARG A 191 6.89 3.89 -9.93
C ARG A 191 6.80 4.38 -11.37
N ASP A 192 7.83 5.09 -11.85
CA ASP A 192 7.78 5.75 -13.17
C ASP A 192 8.49 4.97 -14.27
N LEU A 193 9.43 4.08 -13.92
CA LEU A 193 10.13 3.20 -14.87
C LEU A 193 9.67 1.74 -14.77
N SER A 194 8.72 1.43 -13.89
CA SER A 194 8.28 0.05 -13.60
C SER A 194 9.46 -0.87 -13.25
N TYR A 195 10.43 -0.33 -12.52
CA TYR A 195 11.64 -1.05 -12.15
C TYR A 195 11.35 -2.03 -11.01
N ALA A 196 11.30 -3.32 -11.32
CA ALA A 196 11.07 -4.37 -10.32
C ALA A 196 12.35 -4.78 -9.59
N THR A 197 12.43 -4.37 -8.31
CA THR A 197 13.49 -4.69 -7.34
C THR A 197 13.46 -6.16 -6.90
N GLN A 198 14.42 -6.57 -6.06
CA GLN A 198 14.53 -7.96 -5.63
C GLN A 198 13.39 -8.40 -4.71
N ASP A 199 12.93 -7.52 -3.82
CA ASP A 199 11.75 -7.67 -2.96
C ASP A 199 10.47 -7.95 -3.77
N VAL A 200 10.21 -7.18 -4.84
CA VAL A 200 9.12 -7.46 -5.81
C VAL A 200 9.23 -8.88 -6.37
N ARG A 201 10.44 -9.31 -6.76
CA ARG A 201 10.68 -10.66 -7.32
C ARG A 201 10.46 -11.75 -6.29
N ASP A 202 10.94 -11.57 -5.08
CA ASP A 202 10.80 -12.53 -3.99
C ASP A 202 9.32 -12.67 -3.59
N ALA A 203 8.59 -11.56 -3.43
CA ALA A 203 7.15 -11.55 -3.15
C ALA A 203 6.35 -12.21 -4.28
N TYR A 204 6.68 -11.90 -5.53
CA TYR A 204 6.05 -12.53 -6.70
C TYR A 204 6.21 -14.06 -6.67
N VAL A 205 7.41 -14.57 -6.40
CA VAL A 205 7.66 -16.03 -6.33
C VAL A 205 6.82 -16.68 -5.24
N ILE A 206 6.73 -16.06 -4.05
CA ILE A 206 5.91 -16.55 -2.93
C ILE A 206 4.43 -16.59 -3.32
N LEU A 207 3.90 -15.49 -3.85
CA LEU A 207 2.49 -15.37 -4.22
C LEU A 207 2.11 -16.31 -5.37
N ARG A 208 2.94 -16.40 -6.40
CA ARG A 208 2.76 -17.35 -7.51
C ARG A 208 2.70 -18.78 -7.01
N ALA A 209 3.65 -19.18 -6.15
CA ALA A 209 3.66 -20.52 -5.57
C ALA A 209 2.42 -20.79 -4.72
N ALA A 210 1.97 -19.80 -3.93
CA ALA A 210 0.76 -19.92 -3.12
C ALA A 210 -0.51 -20.04 -3.98
N LEU A 211 -0.66 -19.23 -5.03
CA LEU A 211 -1.83 -19.23 -5.90
C LEU A 211 -2.00 -20.54 -6.67
N LEU A 212 -0.89 -21.14 -7.11
CA LEU A 212 -0.86 -22.42 -7.83
C LEU A 212 -0.98 -23.64 -6.91
N ASN A 213 -0.79 -23.46 -5.59
CA ASN A 213 -0.89 -24.57 -4.65
C ASN A 213 -2.38 -24.87 -4.36
N PRO A 214 -2.85 -26.12 -4.59
CA PRO A 214 -4.24 -26.48 -4.37
C PRO A 214 -4.65 -26.45 -2.88
N ARG A 215 -3.70 -26.47 -1.95
CA ARG A 215 -3.97 -26.33 -0.50
C ARG A 215 -4.55 -24.96 -0.16
N TYR A 216 -4.16 -23.93 -0.89
CA TYR A 216 -4.63 -22.57 -0.62
C TYR A 216 -5.87 -22.27 -1.46
N THR A 217 -6.96 -21.95 -0.79
CA THR A 217 -8.18 -21.43 -1.42
C THR A 217 -8.18 -19.90 -1.41
N LYS A 218 -7.31 -19.28 -0.61
CA LYS A 218 -7.20 -17.83 -0.46
C LYS A 218 -5.75 -17.39 -0.28
N VAL A 219 -5.37 -16.32 -0.97
CA VAL A 219 -4.06 -15.69 -0.88
C VAL A 219 -4.27 -14.20 -0.69
N VAL A 220 -3.65 -13.61 0.33
CA VAL A 220 -3.81 -12.20 0.67
C VAL A 220 -2.47 -11.48 0.50
N LEU A 221 -2.48 -10.39 -0.25
CA LEU A 221 -1.35 -9.48 -0.40
C LEU A 221 -1.66 -8.15 0.28
N ILE A 222 -0.84 -7.76 1.24
CA ILE A 222 -0.92 -6.48 1.93
C ILE A 222 0.30 -5.62 1.58
N GLY A 223 0.09 -4.40 1.12
CA GLY A 223 1.17 -3.44 0.83
C GLY A 223 1.01 -2.14 1.62
N HIS A 224 2.10 -1.59 2.16
CA HIS A 224 2.10 -0.27 2.79
C HIS A 224 3.05 0.69 2.09
N SER A 225 2.61 1.93 1.85
CA SER A 225 3.46 2.98 1.25
C SER A 225 4.02 2.56 -0.13
N GLN A 226 5.35 2.51 -0.29
CA GLN A 226 6.04 1.95 -1.46
C GLN A 226 5.69 0.47 -1.72
N GLY A 227 5.41 -0.32 -0.67
CA GLY A 227 4.89 -1.68 -0.83
C GLY A 227 3.57 -1.72 -1.63
N GLY A 228 2.86 -0.60 -1.78
CA GLY A 228 1.73 -0.46 -2.70
C GLY A 228 2.12 -0.34 -4.18
N ILE A 229 3.27 0.26 -4.50
CA ILE A 229 3.88 0.23 -5.85
C ILE A 229 4.30 -1.20 -6.17
N GLU A 230 5.00 -1.83 -5.24
CA GLU A 230 5.49 -3.20 -5.38
C GLU A 230 4.33 -4.18 -5.55
N ALA A 231 3.25 -4.03 -4.76
CA ALA A 231 2.02 -4.81 -4.93
C ALA A 231 1.36 -4.61 -6.31
N GLY A 232 1.41 -3.39 -6.87
CA GLY A 232 0.95 -3.10 -8.23
C GLY A 232 1.77 -3.85 -9.29
N LEU A 233 3.11 -3.76 -9.22
CA LEU A 233 4.01 -4.47 -10.14
C LEU A 233 3.86 -5.99 -10.06
N ILE A 234 3.72 -6.54 -8.84
CA ILE A 234 3.46 -7.96 -8.63
C ILE A 234 2.11 -8.34 -9.25
N THR A 235 1.07 -7.52 -9.03
CA THR A 235 -0.26 -7.77 -9.59
C THR A 235 -0.21 -7.81 -11.12
N ASP A 236 0.51 -6.90 -11.76
CA ASP A 236 0.69 -6.90 -13.21
C ASP A 236 1.34 -8.19 -13.72
N TRP A 237 2.43 -8.65 -13.10
CA TRP A 237 3.04 -9.93 -13.45
C TRP A 237 2.12 -11.14 -13.21
N LEU A 238 1.34 -11.12 -12.13
CA LEU A 238 0.38 -12.19 -11.85
C LEU A 238 -0.76 -12.21 -12.88
N LEU A 239 -1.27 -11.04 -13.30
CA LEU A 239 -2.28 -10.92 -14.34
C LEU A 239 -1.78 -11.46 -15.69
N ASP A 240 -0.49 -11.29 -15.99
CA ASP A 240 0.12 -11.74 -17.23
C ASP A 240 0.41 -13.26 -17.24
N GLU A 241 0.84 -13.83 -16.11
CA GLU A 241 1.31 -15.23 -16.05
C GLU A 241 0.31 -16.24 -15.48
N ILE A 242 -0.64 -15.82 -14.63
CA ILE A 242 -1.48 -16.75 -13.87
C ILE A 242 -2.88 -16.88 -14.48
N PRO A 243 -3.41 -18.11 -14.65
CA PRO A 243 -4.78 -18.29 -15.12
C PRO A 243 -5.82 -17.65 -14.20
N GLN A 244 -6.86 -17.04 -14.78
CA GLN A 244 -7.90 -16.30 -14.05
C GLN A 244 -8.52 -17.08 -12.89
N GLY A 245 -8.74 -18.39 -13.05
CA GLY A 245 -9.31 -19.23 -11.99
C GLY A 245 -8.50 -19.22 -10.70
N HIS A 246 -7.17 -19.11 -10.79
CA HIS A 246 -6.31 -19.00 -9.61
C HIS A 246 -6.25 -17.56 -9.07
N LEU A 247 -6.31 -16.55 -9.94
CA LEU A 247 -6.30 -15.14 -9.55
C LEU A 247 -7.55 -14.74 -8.74
N ARG A 248 -8.66 -15.44 -8.89
CA ARG A 248 -9.85 -15.25 -8.04
C ARG A 248 -9.61 -15.56 -6.55
N LYS A 249 -8.57 -16.33 -6.21
CA LYS A 249 -8.15 -16.59 -4.84
C LYS A 249 -7.40 -15.41 -4.20
N LEU A 250 -6.93 -14.46 -5.01
CA LEU A 250 -6.12 -13.34 -4.54
C LEU A 250 -7.03 -12.22 -4.01
N GLU A 251 -6.69 -11.72 -2.83
CA GLU A 251 -7.23 -10.48 -2.26
C GLU A 251 -6.08 -9.51 -2.01
N VAL A 252 -6.25 -8.24 -2.37
CA VAL A 252 -5.20 -7.22 -2.24
C VAL A 252 -5.68 -6.08 -1.36
N PHE A 253 -4.91 -5.76 -0.33
CA PHE A 253 -5.19 -4.66 0.58
C PHE A 253 -3.98 -3.73 0.66
N THR A 254 -4.17 -2.43 0.51
CA THR A 254 -3.04 -1.50 0.61
C THR A 254 -3.33 -0.35 1.54
N PHE A 255 -2.28 0.19 2.18
CA PHE A 255 -2.36 1.27 3.15
C PHE A 255 -1.40 2.39 2.75
N GLY A 256 -1.90 3.62 2.61
CA GLY A 256 -1.10 4.76 2.18
C GLY A 256 -0.38 4.53 0.86
N ASN A 257 -1.05 3.87 -0.10
CA ASN A 257 -0.43 3.36 -1.32
C ASN A 257 0.20 4.47 -2.17
N ALA A 258 1.51 4.37 -2.41
CA ALA A 258 2.31 5.33 -3.16
C ALA A 258 2.22 5.18 -4.70
N ALA A 259 1.54 4.14 -5.19
CA ALA A 259 1.43 3.84 -6.61
C ALA A 259 0.69 4.94 -7.38
N ASN A 260 1.03 5.08 -8.66
CA ASN A 260 0.35 5.98 -9.60
C ASN A 260 -0.69 5.25 -10.48
N HIS A 261 -0.74 3.92 -10.39
CA HIS A 261 -1.74 3.06 -11.02
C HIS A 261 -1.90 1.76 -10.23
N PHE A 262 -3.01 1.06 -10.48
CA PHE A 262 -3.25 -0.29 -9.97
C PHE A 262 -4.19 -1.01 -10.94
N ASN A 263 -3.71 -2.02 -11.66
CA ASN A 263 -4.47 -2.65 -12.74
C ASN A 263 -5.30 -3.84 -12.25
N ASN A 264 -6.47 -4.03 -12.85
CA ASN A 264 -7.32 -5.20 -12.70
C ASN A 264 -8.32 -5.23 -13.87
N PRO A 265 -7.89 -5.61 -15.09
CA PRO A 265 -8.73 -5.53 -16.27
C PRO A 265 -9.92 -6.50 -16.18
N TYR A 266 -11.07 -6.05 -16.67
CA TYR A 266 -12.21 -6.92 -16.98
C TYR A 266 -11.86 -7.82 -18.16
N ARG A 267 -12.05 -9.13 -18.04
CA ARG A 267 -11.79 -10.08 -19.15
C ARG A 267 -13.05 -10.58 -19.84
N THR A 268 -14.24 -10.35 -19.28
CA THR A 268 -15.52 -10.59 -19.95
C THR A 268 -15.86 -9.38 -20.82
N ARG A 269 -15.95 -9.59 -22.14
CA ARG A 269 -16.47 -8.56 -23.06
C ARG A 269 -17.93 -8.34 -22.68
N VAL A 270 -18.31 -7.13 -22.27
CA VAL A 270 -19.73 -6.78 -22.17
C VAL A 270 -20.28 -6.92 -23.59
N ASP A 271 -21.02 -7.99 -23.87
CA ASP A 271 -21.59 -8.26 -25.19
C ASP A 271 -22.47 -7.07 -25.59
N GLY A 272 -21.92 -6.19 -26.41
CA GLY A 272 -22.52 -4.93 -26.83
C GLY A 272 -23.66 -5.06 -27.84
N GLN A 273 -24.41 -6.17 -27.85
CA GLN A 273 -25.41 -6.40 -28.91
C GLN A 273 -26.61 -7.29 -28.58
N LYS A 274 -26.98 -7.46 -27.31
CA LYS A 274 -28.35 -7.87 -26.96
C LYS A 274 -28.96 -6.89 -25.96
N ASN A 275 -29.83 -6.01 -26.49
CA ASN A 275 -30.72 -5.05 -25.83
C ASN A 275 -30.35 -3.56 -25.97
N MET A 276 -30.25 -3.10 -27.23
CA MET A 276 -30.41 -1.67 -27.58
C MET A 276 -31.85 -1.13 -27.33
N SER A 277 -32.72 -1.91 -26.66
CA SER A 277 -34.06 -1.54 -26.22
C SER A 277 -34.17 -1.26 -24.71
N ARG A 278 -33.05 -1.30 -23.95
CA ARG A 278 -32.99 -0.99 -22.51
C ARG A 278 -32.11 0.22 -22.18
N LEU A 279 -32.20 1.28 -22.97
CA LEU A 279 -31.53 2.57 -22.72
C LEU A 279 -32.11 3.36 -21.52
N THR A 280 -32.80 2.70 -20.61
CA THR A 280 -33.44 3.27 -19.42
C THR A 280 -33.27 2.39 -18.18
N THR A 281 -32.12 1.78 -17.91
CA THR A 281 -31.85 1.26 -16.55
C THR A 281 -30.36 1.16 -16.22
N THR A 282 -29.82 2.21 -15.60
CA THR A 282 -28.43 2.30 -15.09
C THR A 282 -28.23 1.52 -13.77
N GLN A 283 -28.92 0.39 -13.55
CA GLN A 283 -29.05 -0.20 -12.21
C GLN A 283 -28.45 -1.61 -12.01
N ASN A 284 -28.07 -2.35 -13.06
CA ASN A 284 -27.46 -3.69 -12.90
C ASN A 284 -25.92 -3.73 -12.99
N LYS A 285 -25.24 -2.57 -12.98
CA LYS A 285 -23.79 -2.54 -13.24
C LYS A 285 -22.93 -2.88 -12.02
N GLN A 286 -23.29 -2.44 -10.82
CA GLN A 286 -22.42 -2.57 -9.63
C GLN A 286 -22.33 -4.00 -9.05
N LEU A 287 -23.42 -4.77 -9.07
CA LEU A 287 -23.41 -6.17 -8.60
C LEU A 287 -22.69 -7.10 -9.60
N ASN A 288 -22.78 -6.81 -10.90
CA ASN A 288 -22.10 -7.57 -11.95
C ASN A 288 -20.62 -7.20 -12.10
N GLU A 289 -20.21 -5.97 -11.76
CA GLU A 289 -18.79 -5.54 -11.83
C GLU A 289 -17.87 -6.37 -10.92
N LYS A 290 -18.36 -6.88 -9.77
CA LYS A 290 -17.58 -7.79 -8.90
C LYS A 290 -17.36 -9.18 -9.53
N HIS A 291 -18.30 -9.70 -10.32
CA HIS A 291 -18.20 -11.03 -10.92
C HIS A 291 -17.28 -11.08 -12.16
N ASP A 292 -17.07 -9.95 -12.83
CA ASP A 292 -16.27 -9.85 -14.06
C ASP A 292 -14.81 -9.44 -13.84
N ASN A 293 -14.44 -9.06 -12.61
CA ASN A 293 -13.05 -8.74 -12.26
C ASN A 293 -12.15 -9.98 -12.25
N THR A 294 -10.87 -9.78 -12.58
CA THR A 294 -9.87 -10.85 -12.51
C THR A 294 -9.50 -11.15 -11.05
N ILE A 295 -9.21 -10.10 -10.28
CA ILE A 295 -9.03 -10.14 -8.83
C ILE A 295 -10.31 -9.60 -8.19
N LEU A 296 -10.96 -10.40 -7.36
CA LEU A 296 -12.31 -10.08 -6.86
C LEU A 296 -12.30 -8.95 -5.82
N HIS A 297 -11.24 -8.89 -5.01
CA HIS A 297 -11.16 -7.98 -3.87
C HIS A 297 -9.86 -7.19 -3.89
N ILE A 298 -9.99 -5.89 -4.13
CA ILE A 298 -8.91 -4.91 -3.99
C ILE A 298 -9.44 -3.74 -3.16
N GLU A 299 -8.77 -3.44 -2.05
CA GLU A 299 -9.11 -2.29 -1.21
C GLU A 299 -7.86 -1.45 -0.88
N HIS A 300 -8.06 -0.14 -0.81
CA HIS A 300 -7.03 0.83 -0.49
C HIS A 300 -7.50 1.70 0.67
N TYR A 301 -6.69 1.77 1.71
CA TYR A 301 -6.92 2.56 2.92
C TYR A 301 -5.99 3.77 2.90
N ALA A 302 -6.56 4.96 2.98
CA ALA A 302 -5.81 6.21 2.88
C ALA A 302 -6.21 7.19 3.98
N ASN A 303 -5.21 7.87 4.55
CA ASN A 303 -5.43 9.05 5.39
C ASN A 303 -5.48 10.31 4.50
N SER A 304 -6.51 11.14 4.67
CA SER A 304 -6.77 12.28 3.75
C SER A 304 -5.71 13.40 3.77
N ARG A 305 -4.85 13.42 4.81
CA ARG A 305 -3.74 14.36 4.97
C ARG A 305 -2.38 13.66 5.08
N ASP A 306 -2.32 12.38 4.70
CA ASP A 306 -1.05 11.68 4.55
C ASP A 306 -0.40 12.10 3.23
N PHE A 307 0.86 12.56 3.31
CA PHE A 307 1.67 12.95 2.16
C PHE A 307 1.69 11.85 1.09
N VAL A 308 1.94 10.60 1.47
CA VAL A 308 2.12 9.51 0.51
C VAL A 308 0.79 9.15 -0.14
N SER A 309 -0.30 9.14 0.63
CA SER A 309 -1.66 8.98 0.09
C SER A 309 -2.00 10.08 -0.92
N LEU A 310 -1.65 11.34 -0.64
CA LEU A 310 -1.86 12.49 -1.52
C LEU A 310 -0.94 12.52 -2.75
N TRP A 311 0.20 11.84 -2.67
CA TRP A 311 1.16 11.69 -3.77
C TRP A 311 0.90 10.45 -4.63
N GLY A 312 0.21 9.45 -4.07
CA GLY A 312 -0.19 8.21 -4.73
C GLY A 312 -1.71 8.09 -4.86
N VAL A 313 -2.32 7.11 -4.19
CA VAL A 313 -3.72 6.68 -4.41
C VAL A 313 -4.75 7.82 -4.51
N LEU A 314 -4.69 8.85 -3.65
CA LEU A 314 -5.67 9.94 -3.67
C LEU A 314 -5.50 10.90 -4.86
N ASN A 315 -4.31 10.96 -5.45
CA ASN A 315 -4.06 11.74 -6.66
C ASN A 315 -4.57 11.03 -7.91
N PHE A 316 -4.49 9.69 -7.94
CA PHE A 316 -4.74 8.91 -9.16
C PHE A 316 -6.09 8.18 -9.19
N THR A 317 -6.78 8.01 -8.06
CA THR A 317 -8.08 7.31 -8.00
C THR A 317 -9.22 7.99 -8.77
N ASN A 318 -9.16 9.32 -8.92
CA ASN A 318 -10.15 10.09 -9.68
C ASN A 318 -10.00 9.93 -11.20
N ILE A 319 -8.94 9.23 -11.65
CA ILE A 319 -8.67 8.97 -13.06
C ILE A 319 -9.29 7.62 -13.41
N ARG A 320 -10.19 7.65 -14.39
CA ARG A 320 -10.88 6.44 -14.86
C ARG A 320 -9.88 5.37 -15.29
N ASN A 321 -10.13 4.14 -14.89
CA ASN A 321 -9.35 2.95 -15.26
C ASN A 321 -7.87 2.98 -14.84
N ARG A 322 -7.45 3.91 -13.99
CA ARG A 322 -6.06 4.00 -13.54
C ARG A 322 -5.79 3.30 -12.22
N PHE A 323 -6.75 3.33 -11.30
CA PHE A 323 -6.57 2.82 -9.95
C PHE A 323 -7.75 1.93 -9.57
N MET A 324 -7.60 0.62 -9.76
CA MET A 324 -8.66 -0.37 -9.55
C MET A 324 -8.74 -0.82 -8.10
N GLY A 325 -9.94 -0.82 -7.54
CA GLY A 325 -10.21 -1.20 -6.15
C GLY A 325 -11.08 -0.19 -5.43
N GLN A 326 -11.60 -0.55 -4.26
CA GLN A 326 -12.34 0.36 -3.39
C GLN A 326 -11.38 1.21 -2.58
N VAL A 327 -11.58 2.53 -2.53
CA VAL A 327 -10.73 3.44 -1.75
C VAL A 327 -11.49 4.00 -0.55
N PHE A 328 -11.03 3.62 0.65
CA PHE A 328 -11.55 4.08 1.93
C PHE A 328 -10.68 5.22 2.47
N VAL A 329 -11.23 6.44 2.54
CA VAL A 329 -10.48 7.63 2.95
C VAL A 329 -10.86 8.07 4.36
N ARG A 330 -9.95 7.88 5.32
CA ARG A 330 -10.09 8.37 6.69
C ARG A 330 -9.73 9.86 6.77
N PRO A 331 -10.60 10.72 7.34
CA PRO A 331 -10.23 12.09 7.71
C PRO A 331 -9.13 12.10 8.78
N GLY A 332 -7.87 12.29 8.39
CA GLY A 332 -6.74 12.25 9.32
C GLY A 332 -5.39 12.40 8.63
N SER A 333 -4.33 12.55 9.42
CA SER A 333 -2.92 12.54 8.99
C SER A 333 -2.19 11.30 9.53
N GLY A 334 -0.89 11.22 9.28
CA GLY A 334 -0.04 10.14 9.74
C GLY A 334 0.14 9.06 8.66
N HIS A 335 1.38 8.57 8.50
CA HIS A 335 1.73 7.60 7.47
C HIS A 335 2.17 6.23 8.01
N MET A 336 2.82 6.18 9.18
CA MET A 336 3.25 4.93 9.83
C MET A 336 2.16 3.84 9.87
N PHE A 337 2.53 2.61 9.52
CA PHE A 337 1.59 1.52 9.26
C PHE A 337 0.86 1.08 10.53
N ASN A 338 1.60 0.75 11.59
CA ASN A 338 0.98 0.33 12.85
C ASN A 338 0.33 1.53 13.53
N GLN A 339 1.05 2.63 13.67
CA GLN A 339 0.58 3.75 14.48
C GLN A 339 -0.59 4.52 13.87
N HIS A 340 -0.51 4.87 12.58
CA HIS A 340 -1.48 5.78 11.96
C HIS A 340 -2.55 5.08 11.14
N TYR A 341 -2.28 3.87 10.63
CA TYR A 341 -3.26 3.06 9.92
C TYR A 341 -3.91 2.02 10.83
N LEU A 342 -3.19 0.97 11.25
CA LEU A 342 -3.79 -0.10 12.06
C LEU A 342 -4.29 0.41 13.41
N GLY A 343 -3.57 1.33 14.05
CA GLY A 343 -3.94 1.93 15.33
C GLY A 343 -5.20 2.78 15.27
N THR A 344 -5.61 3.26 14.08
CA THR A 344 -6.81 4.09 13.93
C THR A 344 -7.97 3.35 13.26
N MET A 345 -7.68 2.42 12.36
CA MET A 345 -8.67 1.66 11.60
C MET A 345 -9.01 0.32 12.24
N PHE A 346 -8.05 -0.28 12.96
CA PHE A 346 -8.16 -1.58 13.65
C PHE A 346 -7.62 -1.49 15.09
N PRO A 347 -8.12 -0.55 15.93
CA PRO A 347 -7.56 -0.33 17.26
C PRO A 347 -7.66 -1.61 18.11
N LEU A 348 -6.59 -1.94 18.84
CA LEU A 348 -6.59 -3.05 19.77
C LEU A 348 -7.12 -2.61 21.14
N GLY A 349 -7.90 -3.49 21.77
CA GLY A 349 -8.25 -3.41 23.17
C GLY A 349 -7.13 -3.93 24.09
N PRO A 350 -7.35 -3.89 25.42
CA PRO A 350 -6.37 -4.37 26.41
C PRO A 350 -5.99 -5.85 26.26
N ASP A 351 -6.86 -6.65 25.66
CA ASP A 351 -6.68 -8.09 25.39
C ASP A 351 -5.97 -8.38 24.05
N ARG A 352 -5.44 -7.34 23.38
CA ARG A 352 -4.86 -7.41 22.03
C ARG A 352 -5.83 -7.92 20.95
N LYS A 353 -7.15 -7.82 21.18
CA LYS A 353 -8.16 -8.02 20.14
C LYS A 353 -8.57 -6.68 19.55
N VAL A 354 -8.93 -6.68 18.27
CA VAL A 354 -9.49 -5.52 17.57
C VAL A 354 -10.86 -5.20 18.17
N LEU A 355 -11.09 -3.92 18.47
CA LEU A 355 -12.40 -3.44 18.94
C LEU A 355 -13.46 -3.58 17.84
N ASP A 356 -14.70 -3.90 18.21
CA ASP A 356 -15.82 -4.07 17.26
C ASP A 356 -16.31 -2.76 16.62
N SER A 357 -15.89 -1.62 17.17
CA SER A 357 -16.28 -0.28 16.77
C SER A 357 -15.09 0.67 16.83
N ASN A 358 -15.09 1.66 15.93
CA ASN A 358 -14.18 2.80 15.99
C ASN A 358 -14.71 3.94 15.10
N PRO A 359 -14.28 5.19 15.35
CA PRO A 359 -14.83 6.35 14.65
C PRO A 359 -14.79 6.26 13.12
N PHE A 360 -13.76 5.64 12.56
CA PHE A 360 -13.64 5.51 11.11
C PHE A 360 -14.56 4.41 10.55
N MET A 361 -14.48 3.21 11.13
CA MET A 361 -15.25 2.05 10.67
C MET A 361 -16.77 2.21 10.86
N ASP A 362 -17.19 3.00 11.84
CA ASP A 362 -18.60 3.31 12.09
C ASP A 362 -19.13 4.52 11.28
N THR A 363 -18.29 5.16 10.47
CA THR A 363 -18.76 6.29 9.67
C THR A 363 -19.74 5.81 8.61
N GLU A 364 -20.91 6.44 8.56
CA GLU A 364 -21.91 6.22 7.52
C GLU A 364 -21.49 6.89 6.22
N ILE A 365 -21.64 6.15 5.12
CA ILE A 365 -21.38 6.62 3.77
C ILE A 365 -22.58 6.29 2.89
N ASP A 366 -22.92 7.26 2.05
CA ASP A 366 -23.97 7.12 1.06
C ASP A 366 -23.45 6.24 -0.09
N VAL A 367 -23.98 5.03 -0.19
CA VAL A 367 -23.68 4.12 -1.30
C VAL A 367 -24.69 4.41 -2.42
N PRO A 368 -24.22 4.77 -3.63
CA PRO A 368 -25.13 4.96 -4.75
C PRO A 368 -25.76 3.62 -5.15
N GLY A 369 -27.07 3.46 -4.97
CA GLY A 369 -27.83 2.27 -5.38
C GLY A 369 -29.34 2.47 -5.17
N PRO A 370 -30.21 1.74 -5.89
CA PRO A 370 -31.64 1.75 -5.59
C PRO A 370 -31.88 1.08 -4.25
N ASN A 371 -32.71 1.68 -3.41
CA ASN A 371 -33.20 0.99 -2.22
C ASN A 371 -34.04 -0.24 -2.61
N PRO A 372 -34.16 -1.25 -1.73
CA PRO A 372 -35.03 -2.42 -1.96
C PRO A 372 -36.49 -2.06 -2.29
N ASP A 373 -36.92 -0.84 -1.96
CA ASP A 373 -38.25 -0.29 -2.19
C ASP A 373 -38.38 0.53 -3.49
N GLY A 374 -37.33 0.64 -4.30
CA GLY A 374 -37.32 1.42 -5.54
C GLY A 374 -37.16 2.94 -5.37
N SER A 375 -36.92 3.43 -4.14
CA SER A 375 -36.62 4.84 -3.89
C SER A 375 -35.16 5.19 -4.27
N ASN A 376 -34.95 6.40 -4.78
CA ASN A 376 -33.63 6.97 -5.13
C ASN A 376 -32.88 7.53 -3.90
N ILE A 377 -33.24 7.11 -2.69
CA ILE A 377 -32.55 7.56 -1.47
C ILE A 377 -31.24 6.75 -1.37
N PRO A 378 -30.07 7.40 -1.20
CA PRO A 378 -28.82 6.68 -1.05
C PRO A 378 -28.87 5.73 0.15
N LEU A 379 -28.48 4.48 -0.05
CA LEU A 379 -28.37 3.50 1.02
C LEU A 379 -27.21 3.91 1.93
N ARG A 380 -27.51 4.21 3.19
CA ARG A 380 -26.49 4.48 4.20
C ARG A 380 -25.93 3.18 4.73
N MET A 381 -24.65 2.94 4.46
CA MET A 381 -23.90 1.81 5.01
C MET A 381 -22.71 2.33 5.79
N LYS A 382 -22.22 1.59 6.78
CA LYS A 382 -20.98 1.95 7.47
C LYS A 382 -19.78 1.43 6.71
N VAL A 383 -18.63 2.07 6.88
CA VAL A 383 -17.36 1.61 6.30
C VAL A 383 -17.10 0.12 6.63
N LYS A 384 -17.36 -0.30 7.86
CA LYS A 384 -17.21 -1.69 8.29
C LYS A 384 -18.08 -2.71 7.57
N ASP A 385 -19.22 -2.28 7.03
CA ASP A 385 -20.14 -3.15 6.29
C ASP A 385 -19.67 -3.35 4.85
N LEU A 386 -18.78 -2.47 4.35
CA LEU A 386 -18.24 -2.52 2.99
C LEU A 386 -16.81 -3.07 2.94
N SER A 387 -16.03 -2.87 4.01
CA SER A 387 -14.65 -3.33 4.13
C SER A 387 -14.62 -4.84 4.33
N ARG A 388 -14.16 -5.57 3.32
CA ARG A 388 -13.88 -6.99 3.42
C ARG A 388 -12.73 -7.24 4.40
N LEU A 389 -11.69 -6.40 4.40
CA LEU A 389 -10.58 -6.59 5.35
C LEU A 389 -11.05 -6.54 6.81
N TRP A 390 -12.04 -5.68 7.12
CA TRP A 390 -12.61 -5.56 8.45
C TRP A 390 -13.22 -6.86 8.97
N SER A 391 -13.81 -7.68 8.09
CA SER A 391 -14.40 -8.98 8.46
C SER A 391 -13.38 -10.01 8.97
N TYR A 392 -12.09 -9.86 8.61
CA TYR A 392 -11.03 -10.77 9.07
C TYR A 392 -10.56 -10.52 10.50
N ARG A 393 -10.96 -9.39 11.11
CA ARG A 393 -10.51 -9.01 12.45
C ARG A 393 -10.78 -10.13 13.46
N ASN A 394 -9.89 -10.29 14.43
CA ASN A 394 -10.01 -11.28 15.50
C ASN A 394 -10.15 -12.75 15.04
N GLY A 395 -9.65 -13.10 13.85
CA GLY A 395 -9.79 -14.47 13.33
C GLY A 395 -11.08 -14.70 12.51
N GLY A 396 -11.91 -13.66 12.31
CA GLY A 396 -13.11 -13.77 11.48
C GLY A 396 -12.81 -14.09 10.02
N SER A 397 -13.80 -14.48 9.24
CA SER A 397 -13.68 -14.67 7.79
C SER A 397 -14.89 -14.04 7.11
N PRO A 398 -14.71 -13.34 5.97
CA PRO A 398 -15.84 -12.85 5.19
C PRO A 398 -16.63 -14.02 4.60
N GLU A 399 -17.91 -13.78 4.35
CA GLU A 399 -18.71 -14.60 3.45
C GLU A 399 -18.13 -14.53 2.02
N GLU A 400 -18.21 -15.65 1.28
CA GLU A 400 -17.62 -15.79 -0.05
C GLU A 400 -18.25 -14.87 -1.11
#